data_AF-A0A1V6ACS0-F1
#
_entry.id   AF-A0A1V6ACS0-F1
#
_cell.length_a   1.000
_cell.length_b   1.000
_cell.length_c   1.000
_cell.angle_alpha   90.00
_cell.angle_beta   90.00
_cell.angle_gamma   90.00
#
_symmetry.space_group_name_H-M   'P 1'
#
loop_
_entity.id
_entity.type
_entity.pdbx_description
1 polymer ?
#
loop_
_entity_poly.entity_id
_entity_poly.type
_entity_poly.pdbx_seq_one_letter_code
_entity_poly.pdbx_strand_id
1 'polypeptide(L)'
;MKRTIYLIYFMILMSAIFYRTAKADSTLVNNKTINKIAVNRVKDGTEVVIGLNAEIRPKSVFYPKENSLVLDFSDTKPLKNMPEAFVSENLKLGCLTTSGNKTRVKLYAKDNNRMSLVYSGNDVIVRVKSNSQKNVPESALLVHPSEKKFSQAVLSLNDSLFEPLVKELACEAEIELRLGKAVPERISANFETSTPLEALRNIAYENNLKFYRDGSVWYLSGT
;
A
#
# COMPACT_ATOMS: atom_id res chain seq x y z
N MET A 1 30.67 -0.44 -64.86
CA MET A 1 30.02 0.87 -64.64
C MET A 1 28.58 0.80 -64.17
N LYS A 2 27.70 -0.06 -64.72
CA LYS A 2 26.29 -0.14 -64.26
C LYS A 2 26.14 -0.58 -62.79
N ARG A 3 26.95 -1.54 -62.32
CA ARG A 3 26.93 -2.04 -60.92
C ARG A 3 27.25 -0.98 -59.86
N THR A 4 28.19 -0.07 -60.14
CA THR A 4 28.57 1.00 -59.20
C THR A 4 27.48 2.06 -59.08
N ILE A 5 26.73 2.33 -60.16
CA ILE A 5 25.59 3.26 -60.15
C ILE A 5 24.45 2.72 -59.26
N TYR A 6 24.14 1.42 -59.34
CA TYR A 6 23.13 0.80 -58.48
C TYR A 6 23.51 0.84 -57.00
N LEU A 7 24.80 0.70 -56.68
CA LEU A 7 25.28 0.69 -55.30
C LEU A 7 25.18 2.09 -54.67
N ILE A 8 25.46 3.15 -55.44
CA ILE A 8 25.25 4.55 -55.00
C ILE A 8 23.77 4.83 -54.78
N TYR A 9 22.91 4.40 -55.70
CA TYR A 9 21.46 4.56 -55.56
C TYR A 9 20.91 3.85 -54.33
N PHE A 10 21.40 2.64 -54.05
CA PHE A 10 21.05 1.88 -52.86
C PHE A 10 21.51 2.57 -51.58
N MET A 11 22.71 3.16 -51.57
CA MET A 11 23.23 3.87 -50.41
C MET A 11 22.41 5.13 -50.09
N ILE A 12 22.02 5.90 -51.11
CA ILE A 12 21.17 7.08 -50.96
C ILE A 12 19.76 6.68 -50.51
N LEU A 13 19.20 5.61 -51.07
CA LEU A 13 17.89 5.09 -50.70
C LEU A 13 17.87 4.62 -49.24
N MET A 14 18.89 3.87 -48.81
CA MET A 14 19.04 3.44 -47.41
C MET A 14 19.22 4.64 -46.48
N SER A 15 20.00 5.66 -46.86
CA SER A 15 20.13 6.88 -46.06
C SER A 15 18.81 7.62 -45.91
N ALA A 16 17.96 7.67 -46.94
CA ALA A 16 16.64 8.30 -46.87
C ALA A 16 15.66 7.53 -45.98
N ILE A 17 15.73 6.19 -45.98
CA ILE A 17 14.93 5.31 -45.11
C ILE A 17 15.39 5.46 -43.65
N PHE A 18 16.71 5.45 -43.39
CA PHE A 18 17.27 5.70 -42.05
C PHE A 18 16.97 7.11 -41.53
N TYR A 19 16.94 8.12 -42.42
CA TYR A 19 16.57 9.48 -42.02
C TYR A 19 15.09 9.59 -41.64
N ARG A 20 14.21 8.83 -42.31
CA ARG A 20 12.78 8.75 -41.94
C ARG A 20 12.55 7.99 -40.64
N THR A 21 13.33 6.96 -40.32
CA THR A 21 13.22 6.25 -39.04
C THR A 21 13.87 7.02 -37.89
N ALA A 22 14.91 7.82 -38.13
CA ALA A 22 15.48 8.72 -37.12
C ALA A 22 14.60 9.94 -36.79
N LYS A 23 13.71 10.33 -37.72
CA LYS A 23 12.65 11.34 -37.50
C LYS A 23 11.33 10.75 -36.98
N ALA A 24 11.30 9.49 -36.55
CA ALA A 24 10.24 9.00 -35.68
C ALA A 24 10.47 9.58 -34.28
N ASP A 25 9.88 10.77 -34.05
CA ASP A 25 9.68 11.46 -32.78
C ASP A 25 10.52 10.95 -31.59
N SER A 26 11.69 11.55 -31.41
CA SER A 26 12.39 11.58 -30.12
C SER A 26 11.61 12.34 -29.03
N THR A 27 10.38 12.80 -29.33
CA THR A 27 9.44 13.39 -28.36
C THR A 27 8.54 12.35 -27.68
N LEU A 28 8.48 11.11 -28.20
CA LEU A 28 7.60 10.05 -27.68
C LEU A 28 8.20 9.24 -26.52
N VAL A 29 9.50 9.34 -26.26
CA VAL A 29 10.19 8.48 -25.28
C VAL A 29 10.11 8.99 -23.84
N ASN A 30 9.80 10.27 -23.62
CA ASN A 30 9.93 10.88 -22.28
C ASN A 30 8.63 11.33 -21.60
N ASN A 31 7.47 11.22 -22.25
CA ASN A 31 6.20 11.62 -21.64
C ASN A 31 5.50 10.43 -20.97
N LYS A 32 6.03 10.02 -19.82
CA LYS A 32 5.36 9.08 -18.91
C LYS A 32 3.98 9.63 -18.53
N THR A 33 2.93 8.90 -18.88
CA THR A 33 1.54 9.38 -18.78
C THR A 33 0.64 8.31 -18.18
N ILE A 34 -0.21 8.71 -17.23
CA ILE A 34 -1.35 7.90 -16.80
C ILE A 34 -2.43 8.07 -17.87
N ASN A 35 -2.69 7.01 -18.65
CA ASN A 35 -3.59 7.07 -19.80
C ASN A 35 -5.04 6.69 -19.42
N LYS A 36 -5.24 5.94 -18.34
CA LYS A 36 -6.55 5.46 -17.91
C LYS A 36 -6.62 5.30 -16.39
N ILE A 37 -7.75 5.69 -15.79
CA ILE A 37 -8.16 5.23 -14.47
C ILE A 37 -9.53 4.61 -14.65
N ALA A 38 -9.65 3.31 -14.40
CA ALA A 38 -10.91 2.60 -14.45
C ALA A 38 -11.21 1.95 -13.11
N VAL A 39 -12.47 2.05 -12.70
CA VAL A 39 -12.98 1.44 -11.48
C VAL A 39 -13.91 0.32 -11.90
N ASN A 40 -13.43 -0.90 -11.82
CA ASN A 40 -14.15 -2.10 -12.24
C ASN A 40 -14.74 -2.80 -11.01
N ARG A 41 -16.00 -3.21 -11.13
CA ARG A 41 -16.60 -4.13 -10.14
C ARG A 41 -16.22 -5.55 -10.49
N VAL A 42 -15.74 -6.29 -9.50
CA VAL A 42 -15.39 -7.70 -9.60
C VAL A 42 -16.20 -8.45 -8.53
N LYS A 43 -16.43 -9.75 -8.71
CA LYS A 43 -17.30 -10.55 -7.82
C LYS A 43 -17.00 -10.37 -6.33
N ASP A 44 -15.73 -10.19 -5.96
CA ASP A 44 -15.30 -10.09 -4.56
C ASP A 44 -14.81 -8.68 -4.17
N GLY A 45 -15.15 -7.65 -4.94
CA GLY A 45 -14.81 -6.26 -4.61
C GLY A 45 -14.67 -5.30 -5.78
N THR A 46 -13.80 -4.31 -5.62
CA THR A 46 -13.53 -3.29 -6.63
C THR A 46 -12.07 -3.38 -7.07
N GLU A 47 -11.81 -3.31 -8.37
CA GLU A 47 -10.47 -3.13 -8.92
C GLU A 47 -10.33 -1.73 -9.49
N VAL A 48 -9.35 -0.97 -8.98
CA VAL A 48 -8.95 0.31 -9.56
C VAL A 48 -7.74 0.05 -10.44
N VAL A 49 -7.93 0.17 -11.75
CA VAL A 49 -6.88 -0.02 -12.76
C VAL A 49 -6.35 1.33 -13.19
N ILE A 50 -5.09 1.59 -12.90
CA ILE A 50 -4.34 2.76 -13.33
C ILE A 50 -3.45 2.33 -14.50
N GLY A 51 -3.89 2.68 -15.70
CA GLY A 51 -3.17 2.39 -16.94
C GLY A 51 -2.07 3.40 -17.20
N LEU A 52 -0.90 2.90 -17.61
CA LEU A 52 0.27 3.71 -17.93
C LEU A 52 0.76 3.39 -19.34
N ASN A 53 1.34 4.39 -20.00
CA ASN A 53 1.99 4.20 -21.31
C ASN A 53 3.40 3.61 -21.22
N ALA A 54 3.96 3.50 -20.02
CA ALA A 54 5.27 2.94 -19.73
C ALA A 54 5.23 2.17 -18.41
N GLU A 55 6.13 1.21 -18.22
CA GLU A 55 6.23 0.45 -16.98
C GLU A 55 6.80 1.35 -15.86
N ILE A 56 5.90 1.90 -15.03
CA ILE A 56 6.24 2.81 -13.93
C ILE A 56 5.72 2.20 -12.64
N ARG A 57 6.61 2.05 -11.66
CA ARG A 57 6.26 1.60 -10.32
C ARG A 57 6.11 2.83 -9.41
N PRO A 58 4.89 3.14 -8.94
CA PRO A 58 4.70 4.24 -8.00
C PRO A 58 5.34 3.89 -6.67
N LYS A 59 5.76 4.92 -5.93
CA LYS A 59 6.04 4.76 -4.51
C LYS A 59 4.70 4.56 -3.79
N SER A 60 4.50 3.38 -3.22
CA SER A 60 3.28 3.04 -2.50
C SER A 60 3.49 3.19 -0.99
N VAL A 61 2.51 3.78 -0.31
CA VAL A 61 2.47 3.87 1.15
C VAL A 61 1.07 3.52 1.60
N PHE A 62 0.96 2.52 2.48
CA PHE A 62 -0.29 2.11 3.09
C PHE A 62 -0.41 2.73 4.49
N TYR A 63 -1.56 3.32 4.78
CA TYR A 63 -1.90 3.93 6.07
C TYR A 63 -3.02 3.12 6.73
N PRO A 64 -2.69 2.16 7.62
CA PRO A 64 -3.69 1.26 8.22
C PRO A 64 -4.78 2.01 9.01
N LYS A 65 -4.41 3.04 9.78
CA LYS A 65 -5.34 3.82 10.61
C LYS A 65 -6.42 4.53 9.79
N GLU A 66 -6.10 4.94 8.56
CA GLU A 66 -7.03 5.62 7.65
C GLU A 66 -7.66 4.68 6.63
N ASN A 67 -7.29 3.40 6.64
CA ASN A 67 -7.53 2.44 5.56
C ASN A 67 -7.29 3.06 4.17
N SER A 68 -6.14 3.73 4.03
CA SER A 68 -5.80 4.51 2.84
C SER A 68 -4.51 4.02 2.18
N LEU A 69 -4.46 4.10 0.85
CA LEU A 69 -3.31 3.76 0.03
C LEU A 69 -2.94 4.99 -0.80
N VAL A 70 -1.69 5.42 -0.69
CA VAL A 70 -1.14 6.51 -1.49
C VAL A 70 -0.16 5.93 -2.51
N LEU A 71 -0.34 6.29 -3.77
CA LEU A 71 0.52 5.92 -4.89
C LEU A 71 1.10 7.20 -5.51
N ASP A 72 2.41 7.38 -5.36
CA ASP A 72 3.13 8.53 -5.91
C ASP A 72 3.88 8.14 -7.19
N PHE A 73 3.44 8.69 -8.32
CA PHE A 73 4.06 8.54 -9.63
C PHE A 73 4.98 9.73 -9.90
N SER A 74 6.28 9.46 -10.04
CA SER A 74 7.28 10.49 -10.34
C SER A 74 7.40 10.71 -11.85
N ASP A 75 7.57 11.96 -12.25
CA ASP A 75 7.69 12.41 -13.64
C ASP A 75 6.58 11.90 -14.55
N THR A 76 5.39 11.69 -13.98
CA THR A 76 4.22 11.18 -14.69
C THR A 76 3.14 12.23 -14.66
N LYS A 77 2.41 12.40 -15.77
CA LYS A 77 1.25 13.32 -15.84
C LYS A 77 -0.02 12.55 -16.22
N PRO A 78 -1.20 12.92 -15.71
CA PRO A 78 -2.44 12.32 -16.17
C PRO A 78 -2.81 12.85 -17.55
N LEU A 79 -3.46 11.99 -18.35
CA LEU A 79 -4.07 12.41 -19.60
C LEU A 79 -5.13 13.51 -19.34
N LYS A 80 -5.30 14.42 -20.30
CA LYS A 80 -6.35 15.44 -20.23
C LYS A 80 -7.72 14.77 -20.04
N ASN A 81 -8.55 15.32 -19.15
CA ASN A 81 -9.89 14.84 -18.80
C ASN A 81 -9.96 13.58 -17.91
N MET A 82 -8.92 13.32 -17.12
CA MET A 82 -8.98 12.31 -16.06
C MET A 82 -9.93 12.71 -14.93
N PRO A 83 -10.68 11.77 -14.33
CA PRO A 83 -11.47 12.06 -13.14
C PRO A 83 -10.55 12.38 -11.97
N GLU A 84 -10.72 13.57 -11.38
CA GLU A 84 -9.96 13.99 -10.19
C GLU A 84 -10.39 13.22 -8.94
N ALA A 85 -11.64 12.76 -8.90
CA ALA A 85 -12.18 11.94 -7.82
C ALA A 85 -13.12 10.87 -8.35
N PHE A 86 -13.17 9.72 -7.68
CA PHE A 86 -14.03 8.59 -8.02
C PHE A 86 -14.40 7.79 -6.77
N VAL A 87 -15.52 7.07 -6.83
CA VAL A 87 -16.06 6.28 -5.70
C VAL A 87 -16.56 4.93 -6.21
N SER A 88 -16.63 3.94 -5.32
CA SER A 88 -17.19 2.63 -5.63
C SER A 88 -17.91 2.04 -4.41
N GLU A 89 -18.41 0.82 -4.57
CA GLU A 89 -19.04 0.06 -3.51
C GLU A 89 -18.07 -0.23 -2.36
N ASN A 90 -16.83 -0.66 -2.66
CA ASN A 90 -15.80 -0.95 -1.65
C ASN A 90 -14.83 0.21 -1.42
N LEU A 91 -14.86 1.23 -2.28
CA LEU A 91 -13.97 2.40 -2.25
C LEU A 91 -14.75 3.63 -1.77
N LYS A 92 -14.37 4.17 -0.60
CA LYS A 92 -14.97 5.40 -0.04
C LYS A 92 -14.66 6.61 -0.91
N LEU A 93 -13.39 6.76 -1.30
CA LEU A 93 -12.93 7.85 -2.16
C LEU A 93 -11.62 7.44 -2.82
N GLY A 94 -11.51 7.65 -4.12
CA GLY A 94 -10.25 7.74 -4.82
C GLY A 94 -10.07 9.17 -5.31
N CYS A 95 -8.87 9.72 -5.15
CA CYS A 95 -8.54 11.02 -5.69
C CYS A 95 -7.20 10.99 -6.44
N LEU A 96 -7.15 11.75 -7.50
CA LEU A 96 -6.00 11.98 -8.35
C LEU A 96 -5.61 13.45 -8.18
N THR A 97 -4.39 13.68 -7.70
CA THR A 97 -3.85 15.03 -7.53
C THR A 97 -2.52 15.13 -8.28
N THR A 98 -2.28 16.26 -8.92
CA THR A 98 -1.00 16.50 -9.62
C THR A 98 -0.37 17.75 -9.03
N SER A 99 0.90 17.64 -8.63
CA SER A 99 1.68 18.75 -8.09
C SER A 99 3.08 18.72 -8.71
N GLY A 100 3.38 19.75 -9.52
CA GLY A 100 4.62 19.80 -10.30
C GLY A 100 4.77 18.60 -11.24
N ASN A 101 5.85 17.83 -11.06
CA ASN A 101 6.15 16.62 -11.83
C ASN A 101 5.66 15.33 -11.16
N LYS A 102 4.88 15.41 -10.08
CA LYS A 102 4.38 14.23 -9.37
C LYS A 102 2.87 14.14 -9.51
N THR A 103 2.40 12.95 -9.84
CA THR A 103 0.98 12.62 -9.78
C THR A 103 0.75 11.61 -8.66
N ARG A 104 -0.18 11.95 -7.77
CA ARG A 104 -0.53 11.18 -6.59
C ARG A 104 -1.94 10.66 -6.74
N VAL A 105 -2.09 9.34 -6.60
CA VAL A 105 -3.39 8.69 -6.46
C VAL A 105 -3.55 8.28 -5.00
N LYS A 106 -4.54 8.83 -4.30
CA LYS A 106 -4.89 8.42 -2.94
C LYS A 106 -6.22 7.69 -2.96
N LEU A 107 -6.26 6.50 -2.39
CA LEU A 107 -7.42 5.63 -2.31
C LEU A 107 -7.78 5.42 -0.84
N TYR A 108 -9.05 5.55 -0.52
CA TYR A 108 -9.62 5.29 0.80
C TYR A 108 -10.63 4.16 0.64
N ALA A 109 -10.36 3.01 1.24
CA ALA A 109 -11.30 1.91 1.26
C ALA A 109 -12.38 2.15 2.33
N LYS A 110 -13.57 1.58 2.14
CA LYS A 110 -14.59 1.55 3.21
C LYS A 110 -14.16 0.59 4.31
N ASP A 111 -14.74 0.76 5.50
CA ASP A 111 -14.48 -0.12 6.64
C ASP A 111 -14.63 -1.61 6.27
N ASN A 112 -13.81 -2.46 6.89
CA ASN A 112 -13.74 -3.90 6.62
C ASN A 112 -13.35 -4.29 5.18
N ASN A 113 -12.88 -3.36 4.33
CA ASN A 113 -12.28 -3.70 3.05
C ASN A 113 -10.76 -3.57 3.13
N ARG A 114 -10.04 -4.49 2.48
CA ARG A 114 -8.57 -4.47 2.36
C ARG A 114 -8.15 -4.11 0.95
N MET A 115 -7.09 -3.31 0.85
CA MET A 115 -6.47 -2.96 -0.43
C MET A 115 -5.20 -3.78 -0.63
N SER A 116 -5.03 -4.30 -1.84
CA SER A 116 -3.78 -4.93 -2.29
C SER A 116 -3.36 -4.31 -3.61
N LEU A 117 -2.05 -4.15 -3.78
CA LEU A 117 -1.45 -3.59 -4.98
C LEU A 117 -0.92 -4.74 -5.84
N VAL A 118 -1.33 -4.77 -7.10
CA VAL A 118 -0.94 -5.76 -8.09
C VAL A 118 -0.45 -5.02 -9.33
N TYR A 119 0.49 -5.62 -10.02
CA TYR A 119 1.08 -5.08 -11.24
C TYR A 119 0.80 -6.03 -12.39
N SER A 120 0.35 -5.48 -13.52
CA SER A 120 0.07 -6.28 -14.73
C SER A 120 0.59 -5.55 -15.96
N GLY A 121 1.79 -5.92 -16.40
CA GLY A 121 2.52 -5.17 -17.42
C GLY A 121 2.75 -3.73 -16.95
N ASN A 122 2.28 -2.78 -17.76
CA ASN A 122 2.35 -1.35 -17.46
C ASN A 122 1.28 -0.90 -16.46
N ASP A 123 0.27 -1.71 -16.20
CA ASP A 123 -0.86 -1.29 -15.37
C ASP A 123 -0.55 -1.50 -13.88
N VAL A 124 -1.01 -0.54 -13.07
CA VAL A 124 -1.06 -0.63 -11.62
C VAL A 124 -2.49 -0.89 -11.21
N ILE A 125 -2.73 -2.05 -10.60
CA ILE A 125 -4.07 -2.51 -10.22
C ILE A 125 -4.17 -2.51 -8.71
N VAL A 126 -5.09 -1.74 -8.16
CA VAL A 126 -5.43 -1.80 -6.74
C VAL A 126 -6.71 -2.60 -6.57
N ARG A 127 -6.60 -3.75 -5.90
CA ARG A 127 -7.75 -4.60 -5.57
C ARG A 127 -8.24 -4.25 -4.18
N VAL A 128 -9.48 -3.81 -4.11
CA VAL A 128 -10.20 -3.52 -2.86
C VAL A 128 -11.21 -4.64 -2.63
N LYS A 129 -10.90 -5.55 -1.71
CA LYS A 129 -11.76 -6.70 -1.41
C LYS A 129 -12.39 -6.55 -0.03
N SER A 130 -13.62 -7.01 0.12
CA SER A 130 -14.22 -7.16 1.44
C SER A 130 -13.41 -8.20 2.21
N ASN A 131 -13.02 -7.86 3.45
CA ASN A 131 -12.46 -8.81 4.38
C ASN A 131 -13.59 -9.66 4.95
N SER A 132 -14.18 -10.49 4.10
CA SER A 132 -15.14 -11.50 4.52
C SER A 132 -14.35 -12.70 5.03
N GLN A 133 -13.66 -12.57 6.17
CA GLN A 133 -13.65 -13.71 7.08
C GLN A 133 -15.13 -13.99 7.35
N LYS A 134 -15.60 -15.19 6.97
CA LYS A 134 -16.98 -15.63 7.18
C LYS A 134 -17.31 -15.48 8.67
N ASN A 135 -17.92 -14.37 9.05
CA ASN A 135 -18.84 -14.40 10.17
C ASN A 135 -20.04 -15.22 9.68
N VAL A 136 -20.16 -16.40 10.28
CA VAL A 136 -21.35 -17.25 10.30
C VAL A 136 -22.59 -16.35 10.40
N PRO A 137 -23.69 -16.63 9.67
CA PRO A 137 -24.87 -15.79 9.73
C PRO A 137 -25.51 -15.95 11.11
N GLU A 138 -25.20 -15.05 12.04
CA GLU A 138 -25.91 -14.97 13.31
C GLU A 138 -27.33 -14.47 13.04
N SER A 139 -28.25 -15.42 13.14
CA SER A 139 -29.67 -15.19 13.29
C SER A 139 -29.92 -14.08 14.31
N ALA A 140 -30.74 -13.10 13.92
CA ALA A 140 -31.39 -12.09 14.75
C ALA A 140 -31.16 -12.23 16.27
N LEU A 141 -30.09 -11.60 16.77
CA LEU A 141 -29.96 -11.29 18.18
C LEU A 141 -29.76 -9.78 18.30
N LEU A 142 -30.71 -9.11 18.96
CA LEU A 142 -30.63 -7.70 19.29
C LEU A 142 -29.47 -7.48 20.27
N VAL A 143 -28.32 -7.05 19.77
CA VAL A 143 -27.18 -6.66 20.61
C VAL A 143 -27.30 -5.18 20.98
N HIS A 144 -27.19 -4.92 22.28
CA HIS A 144 -27.31 -3.60 22.90
C HIS A 144 -26.22 -2.63 22.37
N PRO A 145 -26.49 -1.31 22.23
CA PRO A 145 -25.55 -0.32 21.64
C PRO A 145 -24.24 -0.05 22.42
N SER A 146 -23.96 -0.81 23.47
CA SER A 146 -22.83 -0.58 24.39
C SER A 146 -21.56 -1.38 24.03
N GLU A 147 -21.63 -2.34 23.12
CA GLU A 147 -20.50 -3.26 22.80
C GLU A 147 -19.63 -2.80 21.62
N LYS A 148 -19.57 -1.50 21.34
CA LYS A 148 -18.55 -0.93 20.44
C LYS A 148 -17.33 -0.48 21.23
N LYS A 149 -16.41 -1.40 21.50
CA LYS A 149 -14.98 -1.14 21.77
C LYS A 149 -14.30 -2.50 21.86
N PHE A 150 -13.08 -2.62 21.33
CA PHE A 150 -12.29 -3.84 21.22
C PHE A 150 -12.58 -4.70 19.97
N SER A 151 -12.53 -4.08 18.79
CA SER A 151 -12.15 -4.82 17.59
C SER A 151 -10.72 -5.32 17.77
N GLN A 152 -10.52 -6.64 17.79
CA GLN A 152 -9.21 -7.28 17.96
C GLN A 152 -8.22 -6.78 16.92
N ALA A 153 -7.08 -6.24 17.39
CA ALA A 153 -5.97 -5.84 16.55
C ALA A 153 -5.06 -7.05 16.34
N VAL A 154 -4.95 -7.51 15.09
CA VAL A 154 -3.94 -8.50 14.70
C VAL A 154 -2.62 -7.75 14.52
N LEU A 155 -1.70 -7.92 15.47
CA LEU A 155 -0.34 -7.36 15.40
C LEU A 155 0.56 -8.39 14.73
N SER A 156 0.94 -8.14 13.48
CA SER A 156 1.93 -8.93 12.75
C SER A 156 3.25 -8.18 12.70
N LEU A 157 4.19 -8.57 13.54
CA LEU A 157 5.52 -7.99 13.66
C LEU A 157 6.51 -8.91 12.96
N ASN A 158 7.05 -8.45 11.83
CA ASN A 158 8.15 -9.13 11.12
C ASN A 158 9.44 -8.38 11.44
N ASP A 159 10.33 -9.00 12.20
CA ASP A 159 11.70 -8.55 12.49
C ASP A 159 11.80 -7.07 12.92
N SER A 160 10.92 -6.66 13.84
CA SER A 160 10.81 -5.28 14.33
C SER A 160 11.70 -5.05 15.55
N LEU A 161 12.22 -3.82 15.70
CA LEU A 161 13.01 -3.43 16.87
C LEU A 161 12.13 -3.46 18.13
N PHE A 162 12.59 -4.18 19.16
CA PHE A 162 11.83 -4.44 20.38
C PHE A 162 11.48 -3.16 21.14
N GLU A 163 12.50 -2.35 21.44
CA GLU A 163 12.38 -1.19 22.31
C GLU A 163 11.39 -0.12 21.79
N PRO A 164 11.43 0.32 20.53
CA PRO A 164 10.49 1.32 20.04
C PRO A 164 9.05 0.79 20.02
N LEU A 165 8.85 -0.47 19.63
CA LEU A 165 7.53 -1.10 19.62
C LEU A 165 6.91 -1.14 21.02
N VAL A 166 7.68 -1.59 22.01
CA VAL A 166 7.20 -1.77 23.38
C VAL A 166 6.94 -0.42 24.06
N LYS A 167 7.71 0.62 23.72
CA LYS A 167 7.43 2.01 24.13
C LYS A 167 6.17 2.58 23.48
N GLU A 168 5.94 2.33 22.19
CA GLU A 168 4.71 2.77 21.51
C GLU A 168 3.47 2.11 22.10
N LEU A 169 3.51 0.79 22.35
CA LEU A 169 2.41 0.06 23.00
C LEU A 169 2.15 0.55 24.43
N ALA A 170 3.21 0.87 25.19
CA ALA A 170 3.08 1.46 26.52
C ALA A 170 2.46 2.86 26.48
N CYS A 171 2.84 3.68 25.49
CA CYS A 171 2.27 5.00 25.27
C CYS A 171 0.79 4.92 24.89
N GLU A 172 0.40 3.94 24.04
CA GLU A 172 -0.99 3.72 23.63
C GLU A 172 -1.85 3.11 24.76
N ALA A 173 -1.23 2.40 25.69
CA ALA A 173 -1.86 1.89 26.92
C ALA A 173 -1.91 2.93 28.06
N GLU A 174 -1.35 4.14 27.88
CA GLU A 174 -1.20 5.15 28.94
C GLU A 174 -0.46 4.64 30.19
N ILE A 175 0.54 3.75 30.02
CA ILE A 175 1.33 3.19 31.14
C ILE A 175 2.80 3.65 31.11
N GLU A 176 3.38 3.86 32.30
CA GLU A 176 4.82 4.08 32.45
C GLU A 176 5.54 2.73 32.46
N LEU A 177 6.28 2.43 31.39
CA LEU A 177 6.98 1.16 31.21
C LEU A 177 8.51 1.33 31.33
N ARG A 178 9.16 0.48 32.15
CA ARG A 178 10.62 0.40 32.27
C ARG A 178 11.15 -0.95 31.78
N LEU A 179 12.16 -0.88 30.92
CA LEU A 179 12.83 -2.05 30.36
C LEU A 179 14.04 -2.46 31.22
N GLY A 180 14.17 -3.76 31.50
CA GLY A 180 15.29 -4.35 32.23
C GLY A 180 16.51 -4.67 31.36
N LYS A 181 17.56 -5.26 31.97
CA LYS A 181 18.87 -5.52 31.31
C LYS A 181 18.91 -6.72 30.34
N ALA A 182 17.85 -7.52 30.23
CA ALA A 182 17.82 -8.74 29.42
C ALA A 182 16.62 -8.74 28.45
N VAL A 183 16.58 -7.77 27.56
CA VAL A 183 15.47 -7.61 26.60
C VAL A 183 16.01 -7.83 25.19
N PRO A 184 15.34 -8.64 24.33
CA PRO A 184 15.83 -8.92 22.98
C PRO A 184 15.85 -7.64 22.12
N GLU A 185 16.79 -7.54 21.18
CA GLU A 185 16.89 -6.37 20.29
C GLU A 185 15.80 -6.37 19.19
N ARG A 186 15.34 -7.56 18.78
CA ARG A 186 14.34 -7.75 17.72
C ARG A 186 13.30 -8.78 18.12
N ILE A 187 12.08 -8.57 17.63
CA ILE A 187 10.96 -9.49 17.77
C ILE A 187 10.38 -9.81 16.40
N SER A 188 10.05 -11.09 16.21
CA SER A 188 9.06 -11.51 15.23
C SER A 188 7.93 -12.21 15.96
N ALA A 189 6.73 -11.62 15.94
CA ALA A 189 5.59 -12.12 16.69
C ALA A 189 4.28 -11.82 15.98
N ASN A 190 3.37 -12.78 16.01
CA ASN A 190 2.04 -12.67 15.41
C ASN A 190 1.00 -13.02 16.47
N PHE A 191 0.35 -12.01 17.04
CA PHE A 191 -0.70 -12.24 18.04
C PHE A 191 -1.88 -11.31 17.83
N GLU A 192 -3.07 -11.84 18.14
CA GLU A 192 -4.34 -11.12 18.08
C GLU A 192 -4.64 -10.59 19.48
N THR A 193 -4.75 -9.27 19.63
CA THR A 193 -5.01 -8.67 20.94
C THR A 193 -6.03 -7.57 20.88
N SER A 194 -6.92 -7.57 21.85
CA SER A 194 -8.02 -6.60 21.99
C SER A 194 -7.56 -5.27 22.59
N THR A 195 -6.43 -5.28 23.32
CA THR A 195 -5.89 -4.09 24.00
C THR A 195 -4.35 -4.04 23.94
N PRO A 196 -3.73 -2.83 23.93
CA PRO A 196 -2.27 -2.69 23.91
C PRO A 196 -1.58 -3.30 25.15
N LEU A 197 -2.26 -3.35 26.30
CA LEU A 197 -1.76 -4.02 27.50
C LEU A 197 -1.69 -5.54 27.32
N GLU A 198 -2.68 -6.12 26.65
CA GLU A 198 -2.71 -7.54 26.29
C GLU A 198 -1.64 -7.87 25.26
N ALA A 199 -1.39 -6.96 24.30
CA ALA A 199 -0.24 -7.03 23.38
C ALA A 199 1.10 -7.11 24.13
N LEU A 200 1.33 -6.23 25.11
CA LEU A 200 2.55 -6.25 25.92
C LEU A 200 2.71 -7.55 26.72
N ARG A 201 1.61 -8.09 27.26
CA ARG A 201 1.62 -9.37 27.98
C ARG A 201 1.98 -10.54 27.05
N ASN A 202 1.42 -10.55 25.84
CA ASN A 202 1.71 -11.60 24.85
C ASN A 202 3.15 -11.50 24.34
N ILE A 203 3.66 -10.30 24.09
CA ILE A 203 5.08 -10.06 23.77
C ILE A 203 5.98 -10.62 24.87
N ALA A 204 5.65 -10.33 26.13
CA ALA A 204 6.45 -10.82 27.25
C ALA A 204 6.41 -12.35 27.36
N TYR A 205 5.24 -12.96 27.17
CA TYR A 205 5.09 -14.42 27.19
C TYR A 205 5.89 -15.11 26.08
N GLU A 206 5.78 -14.64 24.83
CA GLU A 206 6.49 -15.25 23.69
C GLU A 206 8.01 -15.12 23.78
N ASN A 207 8.51 -14.07 24.44
CA ASN A 207 9.94 -13.80 24.57
C ASN A 207 10.52 -14.24 25.94
N ASN A 208 9.78 -15.02 26.73
CA ASN A 208 10.17 -15.46 28.08
C ASN A 208 10.58 -14.31 29.02
N LEU A 209 9.90 -13.17 28.91
CA LEU A 209 10.14 -11.97 29.70
C LEU A 209 9.15 -11.90 30.87
N LYS A 210 9.61 -11.42 32.01
CA LYS A 210 8.76 -11.08 33.15
C LYS A 210 8.12 -9.74 32.89
N PHE A 211 6.79 -9.73 32.83
CA PHE A 211 5.96 -8.53 32.81
C PHE A 211 5.20 -8.41 34.12
N TYR A 212 5.58 -7.44 34.95
CA TYR A 212 5.00 -7.23 36.28
C TYR A 212 4.84 -5.75 36.59
N ARG A 213 3.98 -5.45 37.55
CA ARG A 213 3.71 -4.09 38.00
C ARG A 213 4.24 -3.89 39.40
N ASP A 214 4.93 -2.77 39.63
CA ASP A 214 5.36 -2.32 40.95
C ASP A 214 4.91 -0.85 41.12
N GLY A 215 3.89 -0.66 41.95
CA GLY A 215 3.22 0.64 42.13
C GLY A 215 2.53 1.17 40.86
N SER A 216 2.94 2.35 40.42
CA SER A 216 2.44 3.01 39.19
C SER A 216 3.22 2.61 37.93
N VAL A 217 4.32 1.87 38.07
CA VAL A 217 5.25 1.57 36.97
C VAL A 217 5.16 0.10 36.59
N TRP A 218 5.12 -0.14 35.29
CA TRP A 218 5.20 -1.48 34.71
C TRP A 218 6.64 -1.80 34.33
N TYR A 219 7.06 -3.03 34.59
CA TYR A 219 8.40 -3.52 34.33
C TYR A 219 8.34 -4.68 33.34
N LEU A 220 9.26 -4.64 32.38
CA LEU A 220 9.45 -5.70 31.42
C LEU A 220 10.94 -6.06 31.34
N SER A 221 11.27 -7.27 31.81
CA SER A 221 12.65 -7.72 31.99
C SER A 221 12.80 -9.20 31.66
N GLY A 222 13.87 -9.59 30.96
CA GLY A 222 14.23 -11.00 30.82
C GLY A 222 14.56 -11.67 32.13
N THR A 223 14.48 -12.99 32.12
CA THR A 223 14.92 -13.86 33.22
C THR A 223 16.44 -13.90 33.34
#